data_AF-A0A1F9V8Y7-F1
#
_entry.id   AF-A0A1F9V8Y7-F1
#
_cell.length_a   1.000
_cell.length_b   1.000
_cell.length_c   1.000
_cell.angle_alpha   90.00
_cell.angle_beta   90.00
_cell.angle_gamma   90.00
#
_symmetry.space_group_name_H-M   'P 1'
#
loop_
_entity.id
_entity.type
_entity.pdbx_description
1 polymer ?
#
loop_
_entity_poly.entity_id
_entity_poly.type
_entity_poly.pdbx_seq_one_letter_code
_entity_poly.pdbx_strand_id
1 'polypeptide(L)'
;MNLLKPLSPVLALGALLAALAATAQDHPLVPVYPGSKLDDRKAVAFDEFKFPAGKMWANKFTKELALEGKIERLKYKNPAERSTLELFRNYETALKQGGFQTLFSCSKEECGSGDTDTQVGHYAPGYDTRFISAKLPRPEGDVYVAVNISGYYHNTYITIVEVKPMDENMSGRAAASSPRAQTPAEELPARSPERAVAQASSSRGAGKHVVTGVVKGLNQFGIQAKAGLASEKADIIVEGEVETNPFQGSDARIKWARTTATIALRDGRTSKIFTQFNVTDKQGSGDYNEAVRRSQTELGKKVAAQINSEIAAYFENQ
;
A
#
# COMPACT_ATOMS: atom_id res chain seq x y z
N MET A 1 41.07 -74.12 9.53
CA MET A 1 41.06 -73.43 10.83
C MET A 1 41.56 -72.01 10.64
N ASN A 2 40.84 -71.06 11.23
CA ASN A 2 41.10 -69.62 11.39
C ASN A 2 40.99 -68.75 10.13
N LEU A 3 40.27 -67.63 10.09
CA LEU A 3 39.33 -66.99 11.01
C LEU A 3 38.63 -65.88 10.17
N LEU A 4 37.30 -65.77 10.22
CA LEU A 4 36.52 -64.71 9.59
C LEU A 4 36.79 -63.34 10.26
N LYS A 5 36.86 -62.26 9.46
CA LYS A 5 36.38 -60.93 9.87
C LYS A 5 35.62 -60.25 8.71
N PRO A 6 34.48 -59.61 8.98
CA PRO A 6 33.61 -59.00 7.97
C PRO A 6 34.00 -57.55 7.68
N LEU A 7 33.83 -57.10 6.44
CA LEU A 7 33.89 -55.68 6.08
C LEU A 7 32.46 -55.17 5.85
N SER A 8 31.96 -54.38 6.81
CA SER A 8 30.68 -53.69 6.74
C SER A 8 30.69 -52.52 5.73
N PRO A 9 29.54 -52.14 5.17
CA PRO A 9 29.43 -51.11 4.14
C PRO A 9 29.49 -49.71 4.76
N VAL A 10 30.27 -48.81 4.15
CA VAL A 10 30.28 -47.38 4.49
C VAL A 10 29.04 -46.72 3.89
N LEU A 11 28.08 -46.42 4.76
CA LEU A 11 26.92 -45.58 4.47
C LEU A 11 27.41 -44.12 4.40
N ALA A 12 27.58 -43.58 3.19
CA ALA A 12 27.86 -42.17 2.99
C ALA A 12 26.55 -41.37 3.05
N LEU A 13 26.15 -40.96 4.26
CA LEU A 13 25.08 -39.99 4.48
C LEU A 13 25.71 -38.63 4.82
N GLY A 14 26.23 -37.95 3.81
CA GLY A 14 26.72 -36.58 3.93
C GLY A 14 25.56 -35.59 3.83
N ALA A 15 25.03 -35.19 4.98
CA ALA A 15 24.00 -34.17 5.09
C ALA A 15 24.51 -32.81 4.55
N LEU A 16 23.85 -32.32 3.50
CA LEU A 16 24.00 -30.97 2.99
C LEU A 16 23.17 -30.03 3.87
N LEU A 17 23.75 -29.57 4.99
CA LEU A 17 23.23 -28.42 5.74
C LEU A 17 24.34 -27.38 5.86
N ALA A 18 24.52 -26.61 4.79
CA ALA A 18 25.13 -25.30 4.89
C ALA A 18 24.11 -24.36 5.58
N ALA A 19 23.98 -24.48 6.90
CA ALA A 19 23.39 -23.44 7.70
C ALA A 19 24.34 -22.23 7.61
N LEU A 20 23.96 -21.23 6.81
CA LEU A 20 24.61 -19.93 6.81
C LEU A 20 24.62 -19.42 8.26
N ALA A 21 25.82 -19.22 8.81
CA ALA A 21 25.99 -18.62 10.11
C ALA A 21 25.36 -17.22 10.10
N ALA A 22 24.24 -17.04 10.81
CA ALA A 22 23.76 -15.72 11.19
C ALA A 22 24.88 -15.06 11.99
N THR A 23 25.45 -13.98 11.48
CA THR A 23 26.42 -13.21 12.27
C THR A 23 25.65 -12.52 13.40
N ALA A 24 26.27 -12.29 14.56
CA ALA A 24 25.61 -11.62 15.70
C ALA A 24 25.09 -10.19 15.40
N GLN A 25 25.34 -9.69 14.18
CA GLN A 25 24.88 -8.41 13.67
C GLN A 25 23.55 -8.49 12.90
N ASP A 26 23.06 -9.68 12.56
CA ASP A 26 21.84 -9.84 11.76
C ASP A 26 20.61 -10.08 12.65
N HIS A 27 19.41 -9.86 12.12
CA HIS A 27 18.18 -10.15 12.85
C HIS A 27 17.84 -11.65 12.77
N PRO A 28 17.58 -12.36 13.89
CA PRO A 28 17.44 -13.81 13.90
C PRO A 28 16.25 -14.34 13.08
N LEU A 29 15.20 -13.54 12.90
CA LEU A 29 14.00 -13.92 12.14
C LEU A 29 14.08 -13.66 10.64
N VAL A 30 15.06 -12.86 10.17
CA VAL A 30 15.15 -12.46 8.77
C VAL A 30 16.56 -12.73 8.27
N PRO A 31 16.78 -13.83 7.51
CA PRO A 31 18.10 -14.13 7.02
C PRO A 31 18.55 -13.06 6.02
N VAL A 32 19.82 -12.67 6.11
CA VAL A 32 20.43 -11.69 5.21
C VAL A 32 20.84 -12.39 3.92
N TYR A 33 20.65 -11.70 2.79
CA TYR A 33 21.07 -12.23 1.50
C TYR A 33 22.60 -12.44 1.47
N PRO A 34 23.11 -13.59 0.99
CA PRO A 34 24.54 -13.88 1.00
C PRO A 34 25.38 -12.81 0.30
N GLY A 35 26.40 -12.31 0.99
CA GLY A 35 27.30 -11.27 0.49
C GLY A 35 26.81 -9.83 0.74
N SER A 36 25.56 -9.63 1.16
CA SER A 36 25.11 -8.33 1.65
C SER A 36 25.79 -7.97 2.96
N LYS A 37 26.16 -6.69 3.13
CA LYS A 37 26.90 -6.19 4.31
C LYS A 37 26.07 -5.16 5.05
N LEU A 38 25.96 -5.30 6.37
CA LEU A 38 25.28 -4.32 7.22
C LEU A 38 26.00 -2.96 7.12
N ASP A 39 25.25 -1.92 6.81
CA ASP A 39 25.72 -0.54 6.64
C ASP A 39 25.21 0.37 7.76
N ASP A 40 23.96 0.19 8.19
CA ASP A 40 23.35 0.96 9.28
C ASP A 40 22.34 0.10 10.06
N ARG A 41 22.25 0.35 11.37
CA ARG A 41 21.29 -0.29 12.29
C ARG A 41 20.75 0.76 13.25
N LYS A 42 19.43 0.82 13.37
CA LYS A 42 18.74 1.64 14.37
C LYS A 42 17.71 0.77 15.08
N ALA A 43 17.65 0.85 16.40
CA ALA A 43 16.66 0.14 17.19
C ALA A 43 16.10 1.06 18.26
N VAL A 44 14.77 1.02 18.44
CA VAL A 44 14.05 1.66 19.55
C VAL A 44 13.28 0.58 20.30
N ALA A 45 13.34 0.64 21.63
CA ALA A 45 12.79 -0.42 22.47
C ALA A 45 11.27 -0.45 22.47
N PHE A 46 10.63 0.70 22.24
CA PHE A 46 9.18 0.86 22.12
C PHE A 46 8.90 2.19 21.38
N ASP A 47 8.10 2.15 20.31
CA ASP A 47 7.64 3.34 19.56
C ASP A 47 6.41 2.95 18.71
N GLU A 48 5.71 3.95 18.17
CA GLU A 48 4.66 3.76 17.18
C GLU A 48 5.24 3.61 15.76
N PHE A 49 4.61 2.80 14.93
CA PHE A 49 4.98 2.65 13.53
C PHE A 49 3.75 2.43 12.65
N LYS A 50 3.59 3.31 11.67
CA LYS A 50 2.65 3.09 10.55
C LYS A 50 3.32 2.14 9.57
N PHE A 51 2.91 0.88 9.59
CA PHE A 51 3.56 -0.19 8.85
C PHE A 51 2.92 -0.38 7.46
N PRO A 52 3.66 -0.21 6.35
CA PRO A 52 3.09 -0.33 5.01
C PRO A 52 2.58 -1.73 4.68
N ALA A 53 1.33 -1.80 4.24
CA ALA A 53 0.68 -3.02 3.77
C ALA A 53 -0.08 -2.79 2.45
N GLY A 54 0.36 -1.82 1.65
CA GLY A 54 -0.21 -1.47 0.35
C GLY A 54 0.78 -0.73 -0.53
N LYS A 55 0.37 -0.45 -1.77
CA LYS A 55 1.15 0.36 -2.73
C LYS A 55 1.20 1.82 -2.29
N MET A 56 2.16 2.58 -2.80
CA MET A 56 2.18 4.03 -2.59
C MET A 56 1.37 4.77 -3.66
N TRP A 57 0.64 5.81 -3.25
CA TRP A 57 -0.02 6.74 -4.14
C TRP A 57 0.09 8.15 -3.58
N ALA A 58 0.56 9.10 -4.38
CA ALA A 58 0.74 10.50 -3.97
C ALA A 58 1.50 10.64 -2.63
N ASN A 59 2.62 9.93 -2.50
CA ASN A 59 3.53 9.96 -1.33
C ASN A 59 2.92 9.38 -0.04
N LYS A 60 1.88 8.55 -0.14
CA LYS A 60 1.28 7.82 0.98
C LYS A 60 1.01 6.37 0.63
N PHE A 61 1.19 5.46 1.57
CA PHE A 61 0.78 4.07 1.39
C PHE A 61 -0.75 3.96 1.45
N THR A 62 -1.35 3.19 0.52
CA THR A 62 -2.82 3.01 0.45
C THR A 62 -3.36 2.12 1.57
N LYS A 63 -2.47 1.51 2.36
CA LYS A 63 -2.81 0.73 3.55
C LYS A 63 -1.61 0.76 4.49
N GLU A 64 -1.84 1.18 5.72
CA GLU A 64 -0.88 1.14 6.81
C GLU A 64 -1.53 0.44 8.00
N LEU A 65 -0.74 -0.32 8.76
CA LEU A 65 -1.15 -0.86 10.05
C LEU A 65 -0.55 0.01 11.16
N ALA A 66 -1.36 0.49 12.08
CA ALA A 66 -0.86 1.13 13.29
C ALA A 66 -0.32 0.05 14.24
N LEU A 67 0.99 0.01 14.42
CA LEU A 67 1.67 -0.95 15.28
C LEU A 67 2.44 -0.21 16.37
N GLU A 68 2.53 -0.81 17.54
CA GLU A 68 3.36 -0.34 18.65
C GLU A 68 4.24 -1.48 19.14
N GLY A 69 5.49 -1.17 19.47
CA GLY A 69 6.41 -2.16 19.99
C GLY A 69 7.87 -1.84 19.71
N LYS A 70 8.72 -2.86 19.77
CA LYS A 70 10.15 -2.68 19.46
C LYS A 70 10.32 -2.56 17.95
N ILE A 71 10.99 -1.50 17.50
CA ILE A 71 11.28 -1.28 16.08
C ILE A 71 12.78 -1.41 15.85
N GLU A 72 13.17 -2.22 14.87
CA GLU A 72 14.54 -2.32 14.37
C GLU A 72 14.56 -2.03 12.87
N ARG A 73 15.46 -1.13 12.44
CA ARG A 73 15.69 -0.78 11.04
C ARG A 73 17.12 -1.11 10.68
N LEU A 74 17.28 -1.91 9.64
CA LEU A 74 18.55 -2.41 9.15
C LEU A 74 18.72 -1.97 7.70
N LYS A 75 19.92 -1.53 7.35
CA LYS A 75 20.30 -1.19 5.99
C LYS A 75 21.49 -2.03 5.59
N TYR A 76 21.36 -2.75 4.48
CA TYR A 76 22.40 -3.57 3.90
C TYR A 76 22.81 -3.04 2.53
N LYS A 77 24.12 -3.00 2.29
CA LYS A 77 24.70 -2.85 0.94
C LYS A 77 24.69 -4.21 0.26
N ASN A 78 24.03 -4.31 -0.89
CA ASN A 78 23.94 -5.57 -1.62
C ASN A 78 25.17 -5.80 -2.53
N PRO A 79 25.49 -7.05 -2.88
CA PRO A 79 26.52 -7.34 -3.87
C PRO A 79 26.15 -6.73 -5.23
N ALA A 80 27.12 -6.05 -5.86
CA ALA A 80 26.90 -5.28 -7.08
C ALA A 80 26.48 -6.15 -8.29
N GLU A 81 26.90 -7.41 -8.29
CA GLU A 81 26.64 -8.39 -9.35
C GLU A 81 25.26 -9.06 -9.27
N ARG A 82 24.47 -8.76 -8.23
CA ARG A 82 23.16 -9.40 -7.98
C ARG A 82 22.02 -8.46 -8.31
N SER A 83 21.04 -8.95 -9.07
CA SER A 83 19.89 -8.13 -9.46
C SER A 83 18.93 -7.89 -8.29
N THR A 84 18.19 -6.78 -8.31
CA THR A 84 17.10 -6.52 -7.34
C THR A 84 16.04 -7.62 -7.36
N LEU A 85 15.76 -8.22 -8.53
CA LEU A 85 14.83 -9.33 -8.69
C LEU A 85 15.31 -10.57 -7.94
N GLU A 86 16.59 -10.90 -8.06
CA GLU A 86 17.19 -12.03 -7.37
C GLU A 86 17.12 -11.85 -5.85
N LEU A 87 17.54 -10.67 -5.36
CA LEU A 87 17.43 -10.30 -3.95
C LEU A 87 15.99 -10.48 -3.45
N PHE A 88 15.03 -9.91 -4.19
CA PHE A 88 13.61 -9.94 -3.85
C PHE A 88 13.05 -11.35 -3.76
N ARG A 89 13.30 -12.21 -4.76
CA ARG A 89 12.80 -13.60 -4.76
C ARG A 89 13.42 -14.45 -3.65
N ASN A 90 14.67 -14.18 -3.28
CA ASN A 90 15.30 -14.83 -2.14
C ASN A 90 14.64 -14.41 -0.82
N TYR A 91 14.40 -13.12 -0.59
CA TYR A 91 13.70 -12.65 0.60
C TYR A 91 12.26 -13.17 0.67
N GLU A 92 11.53 -13.17 -0.45
CA GLU A 92 10.17 -13.73 -0.54
C GLU A 92 10.16 -15.21 -0.13
N THR A 93 11.10 -16.00 -0.66
CA THR A 93 11.24 -17.42 -0.33
C THR A 93 11.60 -17.63 1.13
N ALA A 94 12.57 -16.87 1.63
CA ALA A 94 13.05 -16.98 3.01
C ALA A 94 11.97 -16.62 4.04
N LEU A 95 11.23 -15.52 3.81
CA LEU A 95 10.12 -15.12 4.68
C LEU A 95 9.03 -16.20 4.69
N LYS A 96 8.66 -16.72 3.52
CA LYS A 96 7.67 -17.81 3.42
C LYS A 96 8.12 -19.07 4.15
N GLN A 97 9.38 -19.47 4.01
CA GLN A 97 9.95 -20.62 4.72
C GLN A 97 10.04 -20.37 6.24
N GLY A 98 10.24 -19.12 6.65
CA GLY A 98 10.20 -18.68 8.05
C GLY A 98 8.79 -18.59 8.65
N GLY A 99 7.74 -18.98 7.92
CA GLY A 99 6.36 -18.97 8.40
C GLY A 99 5.67 -17.61 8.35
N PHE A 100 6.29 -16.61 7.71
CA PHE A 100 5.67 -15.31 7.51
C PHE A 100 4.51 -15.40 6.51
N GLN A 101 3.45 -14.68 6.81
CA GLN A 101 2.30 -14.43 5.96
C GLN A 101 2.49 -13.10 5.25
N THR A 102 2.59 -13.12 3.93
CA THR A 102 2.71 -11.89 3.13
C THR A 102 1.45 -11.05 3.25
N LEU A 103 1.60 -9.80 3.67
CA LEU A 103 0.53 -8.80 3.74
C LEU A 103 0.42 -8.02 2.43
N PHE A 104 1.56 -7.63 1.88
CA PHE A 104 1.65 -6.93 0.60
C PHE A 104 3.00 -7.22 -0.07
N SER A 105 3.01 -7.24 -1.40
CA SER A 105 4.21 -7.43 -2.19
C SER A 105 4.07 -6.69 -3.52
N CYS A 106 5.13 -6.04 -3.97
CA CYS A 106 5.13 -5.32 -5.24
C CYS A 106 6.52 -5.29 -5.88
N SER A 107 6.55 -5.11 -7.19
CA SER A 107 7.76 -4.86 -7.97
C SER A 107 7.57 -3.68 -8.92
N LYS A 108 8.53 -2.76 -8.93
CA LYS A 108 8.60 -1.60 -9.82
C LYS A 108 7.30 -0.80 -9.79
N GLU A 109 6.62 -0.65 -10.93
CA GLU A 109 5.41 0.16 -11.07
C GLU A 109 4.24 -0.35 -10.21
N GLU A 110 4.25 -1.63 -9.82
CA GLU A 110 3.26 -2.22 -8.90
C GLU A 110 3.35 -1.61 -7.49
N CYS A 111 4.52 -1.06 -7.13
CA CYS A 111 4.72 -0.35 -5.88
C CYS A 111 4.05 1.03 -5.87
N GLY A 112 3.49 1.44 -7.01
CA GLY A 112 2.58 2.57 -7.12
C GLY A 112 3.25 3.81 -7.70
N SER A 113 2.87 4.99 -7.20
CA SER A 113 3.37 6.26 -7.72
C SER A 113 3.59 7.30 -6.62
N GLY A 114 4.56 8.17 -6.85
CA GLY A 114 4.98 9.21 -5.90
C GLY A 114 6.48 9.45 -5.99
N ASP A 115 6.91 10.43 -5.22
CA ASP A 115 8.30 10.71 -4.89
C ASP A 115 8.85 9.65 -3.90
N THR A 116 9.99 9.94 -3.30
CA THR A 116 10.64 9.05 -2.34
C THR A 116 9.99 9.15 -0.96
N ASP A 117 9.66 8.01 -0.37
CA ASP A 117 9.33 7.85 1.05
C ASP A 117 10.52 7.24 1.82
N THR A 118 10.59 7.49 3.13
CA THR A 118 11.70 7.03 3.99
C THR A 118 11.27 6.16 5.18
N GLN A 119 9.98 5.90 5.33
CA GLN A 119 9.40 5.16 6.45
C GLN A 119 9.98 3.73 6.56
N VAL A 120 10.21 3.09 5.41
CA VAL A 120 10.82 1.76 5.26
C VAL A 120 12.15 1.81 4.50
N GLY A 121 12.95 2.84 4.78
CA GLY A 121 14.16 3.13 4.00
C GLY A 121 13.82 3.81 2.67
N HIS A 122 14.74 3.84 1.71
CA HIS A 122 14.52 4.54 0.44
C HIS A 122 13.49 3.82 -0.44
N TYR A 123 12.22 4.19 -0.33
CA TYR A 123 11.10 3.63 -1.09
C TYR A 123 10.70 4.60 -2.20
N ALA A 124 10.93 4.23 -3.46
CA ALA A 124 10.74 5.15 -4.59
C ALA A 124 10.16 4.41 -5.80
N PRO A 125 8.83 4.43 -6.02
CA PRO A 125 8.14 3.68 -7.07
C PRO A 125 8.58 4.06 -8.49
N GLY A 126 9.11 5.26 -8.68
CA GLY A 126 9.67 5.72 -9.97
C GLY A 126 11.00 5.07 -10.35
N TYR A 127 11.56 4.21 -9.49
CA TYR A 127 12.80 3.46 -9.73
C TYR A 127 12.54 1.95 -9.61
N ASP A 128 13.59 1.14 -9.75
CA ASP A 128 13.54 -0.31 -9.50
C ASP A 128 13.41 -0.62 -8.01
N THR A 129 12.26 -0.31 -7.44
CA THR A 129 11.88 -0.60 -6.05
C THR A 129 11.14 -1.93 -6.00
N ARG A 130 11.50 -2.79 -5.05
CA ARG A 130 10.79 -4.04 -4.79
C ARG A 130 10.54 -4.16 -3.31
N PHE A 131 9.33 -4.54 -2.94
CA PHE A 131 8.90 -4.45 -1.55
C PHE A 131 8.07 -5.64 -1.13
N ILE A 132 8.30 -6.12 0.08
CA ILE A 132 7.52 -7.17 0.74
C ILE A 132 7.21 -6.67 2.14
N SER A 133 5.95 -6.74 2.54
CA SER A 133 5.58 -6.65 3.94
C SER A 133 4.87 -7.92 4.38
N ALA A 134 5.25 -8.44 5.54
CA ALA A 134 4.81 -9.73 6.01
C ALA A 134 4.68 -9.77 7.54
N LYS A 135 3.82 -10.66 8.03
CA LYS A 135 3.53 -10.89 9.43
C LYS A 135 3.92 -12.31 9.83
N LEU A 136 4.61 -12.48 10.94
CA LEU A 136 4.82 -13.76 11.60
C LEU A 136 4.02 -13.77 12.91
N PRO A 137 2.90 -14.52 12.97
CA PRO A 137 2.16 -14.70 14.21
C PRO A 137 2.95 -15.56 15.20
N ARG A 138 3.02 -15.12 16.47
CA ARG A 138 3.69 -15.88 17.54
C ARG A 138 2.95 -15.72 18.88
N PRO A 139 3.04 -16.69 19.80
CA PRO A 139 2.50 -16.57 21.14
C PRO A 139 3.05 -15.39 21.94
N GLU A 140 4.31 -15.01 21.71
CA GLU A 140 4.98 -13.91 22.43
C GLU A 140 4.63 -12.52 21.88
N GLY A 141 3.93 -12.45 20.74
CA GLY A 141 3.64 -11.22 20.03
C GLY A 141 3.97 -11.34 18.54
N ASP A 142 3.06 -10.79 17.72
CA ASP A 142 3.21 -10.75 16.28
C ASP A 142 4.46 -9.96 15.88
N VAL A 143 5.17 -10.45 14.87
CA VAL A 143 6.32 -9.74 14.27
C VAL A 143 5.96 -9.33 12.86
N TYR A 144 6.19 -8.05 12.55
CA TYR A 144 5.99 -7.50 11.22
C TYR A 144 7.34 -7.17 10.60
N VAL A 145 7.54 -7.55 9.34
CA VAL A 145 8.78 -7.32 8.59
C VAL A 145 8.46 -6.66 7.27
N ALA A 146 9.08 -5.51 7.02
CA ALA A 146 9.07 -4.81 5.75
C ALA A 146 10.46 -4.89 5.12
N VAL A 147 10.58 -5.57 3.99
CA VAL A 147 11.79 -5.66 3.18
C VAL A 147 11.63 -4.77 1.96
N ASN A 148 12.43 -3.71 1.88
CA ASN A 148 12.47 -2.78 0.77
C ASN A 148 13.84 -2.87 0.07
N ILE A 149 13.84 -3.23 -1.21
CA ILE A 149 15.05 -3.29 -2.05
C ILE A 149 15.01 -2.10 -2.99
N SER A 150 15.96 -1.18 -2.81
CA SER A 150 16.07 0.00 -3.66
C SER A 150 17.10 -0.22 -4.74
N GLY A 151 16.66 -0.23 -6.01
CA GLY A 151 17.55 -0.23 -7.16
C GLY A 151 18.30 1.08 -7.39
N TYR A 152 17.88 2.20 -6.79
CA TYR A 152 18.58 3.48 -6.90
C TYR A 152 19.93 3.46 -6.15
N TYR A 153 19.93 2.98 -4.91
CA TYR A 153 21.15 2.84 -4.10
C TYR A 153 21.74 1.44 -4.08
N HIS A 154 21.06 0.47 -4.69
CA HIS A 154 21.36 -0.95 -4.60
C HIS A 154 21.47 -1.48 -3.15
N ASN A 155 20.59 -0.98 -2.27
CA ASN A 155 20.54 -1.34 -0.86
C ASN A 155 19.25 -2.12 -0.52
N THR A 156 19.34 -2.98 0.49
CA THR A 156 18.17 -3.62 1.12
C THR A 156 17.94 -2.99 2.48
N TYR A 157 16.73 -2.50 2.70
CA TYR A 157 16.26 -1.99 3.98
C TYR A 157 15.30 -3.02 4.59
N ILE A 158 15.52 -3.37 5.84
CA ILE A 158 14.65 -4.29 6.59
C ILE A 158 14.18 -3.56 7.83
N THR A 159 12.88 -3.31 7.92
CA THR A 159 12.24 -2.81 9.14
C THR A 159 11.49 -3.96 9.80
N ILE A 160 11.80 -4.20 11.07
CA ILE A 160 11.15 -5.19 11.94
C ILE A 160 10.38 -4.43 13.02
N VAL A 161 9.13 -4.82 13.25
CA VAL A 161 8.32 -4.37 14.38
C VAL A 161 7.88 -5.60 15.17
N GLU A 162 8.41 -5.75 16.37
CA GLU A 162 7.98 -6.78 17.32
C GLU A 162 6.91 -6.16 18.23
N VAL A 163 5.65 -6.55 18.03
CA VAL A 163 4.52 -6.01 18.80
C VAL A 163 4.64 -6.49 20.24
N LYS A 164 4.67 -5.54 21.16
CA LYS A 164 4.73 -5.80 22.61
C LYS A 164 4.10 -4.62 23.35
N PRO A 165 3.59 -4.79 24.58
CA PRO A 165 3.15 -3.66 25.40
C PRO A 165 4.32 -2.76 25.80
N MET A 166 4.00 -1.50 26.13
CA MET A 166 4.97 -0.56 26.69
C MET A 166 5.35 -0.97 28.12
N ASP A 167 6.61 -0.79 28.50
CA ASP A 167 7.04 -0.97 29.89
C ASP A 167 6.52 0.19 30.76
N GLU A 168 5.37 0.02 31.40
CA GLU A 168 4.70 1.06 32.21
C GLU A 168 5.42 1.37 33.55
N ASN A 169 6.36 0.52 33.96
CA ASN A 169 7.03 0.59 35.26
C ASN A 169 8.27 1.51 35.31
N MET A 170 8.60 2.20 34.21
CA MET A 170 9.74 3.12 34.16
C MET A 170 9.50 4.45 34.91
N SER A 171 8.26 4.69 35.39
CA SER A 171 7.87 5.92 36.10
C SER A 171 8.10 5.88 37.63
N GLY A 172 8.63 4.80 38.18
CA GLY A 172 9.03 4.73 39.59
C GLY A 172 7.91 4.86 40.63
N ARG A 173 6.63 4.73 40.24
CA ARG A 173 5.52 4.70 41.19
C ARG A 173 4.88 3.32 41.20
N ALA A 174 4.94 2.67 42.35
CA ALA A 174 4.24 1.42 42.63
C ALA A 174 2.76 1.57 42.23
N ALA A 175 2.31 0.73 41.30
CA ALA A 175 0.92 0.69 40.88
C ALA A 175 0.06 0.14 42.04
N ALA A 176 -0.68 1.03 42.69
CA ALA A 176 -1.79 0.67 43.56
C ALA A 176 -2.92 0.11 42.69
N SER A 177 -3.28 -1.13 42.96
CA SER A 177 -4.41 -1.84 42.37
C SER A 177 -5.74 -1.16 42.66
N SER A 178 -6.58 -0.96 41.63
CA SER A 178 -7.99 -1.35 41.70
C SER A 178 -8.64 -1.43 40.31
N PRO A 179 -9.48 -2.42 40.02
CA PRO A 179 -10.02 -2.67 38.68
C PRO A 179 -11.29 -1.85 38.44
N ARG A 180 -11.35 -1.17 37.30
CA ARG A 180 -12.62 -0.65 36.77
C ARG A 180 -13.04 -1.53 35.60
N ALA A 181 -14.09 -2.31 35.83
CA ALA A 181 -14.76 -3.10 34.82
C ALA A 181 -15.16 -2.22 33.63
N GLN A 182 -14.76 -2.62 32.42
CA GLN A 182 -15.36 -2.18 31.18
C GLN A 182 -15.99 -3.40 30.51
N THR A 183 -17.29 -3.30 30.29
CA THR A 183 -18.12 -4.24 29.54
C THR A 183 -17.69 -4.22 28.06
N PRO A 184 -17.69 -5.35 27.34
CA PRO A 184 -17.28 -5.35 25.93
C PRO A 184 -18.31 -4.62 25.07
N ALA A 185 -17.83 -3.69 24.22
CA ALA A 185 -18.59 -3.25 23.06
C ALA A 185 -18.53 -4.35 22.00
N GLU A 186 -19.70 -4.74 21.51
CA GLU A 186 -19.91 -5.77 20.51
C GLU A 186 -19.32 -5.33 19.15
N GLU A 187 -18.32 -6.05 18.67
CA GLU A 187 -17.64 -5.79 17.41
C GLU A 187 -18.47 -6.34 16.24
N LEU A 188 -19.02 -5.43 15.43
CA LEU A 188 -19.66 -5.77 14.15
C LEU A 188 -18.58 -6.10 13.11
N PRO A 189 -18.76 -7.14 12.28
CA PRO A 189 -17.71 -7.66 11.43
C PRO A 189 -17.37 -6.70 10.28
N ALA A 190 -16.08 -6.40 10.13
CA ALA A 190 -15.50 -5.66 9.01
C ALA A 190 -15.76 -6.36 7.67
N ARG A 191 -16.15 -5.59 6.65
CA ARG A 191 -16.42 -6.09 5.28
C ARG A 191 -15.21 -5.88 4.38
N SER A 192 -14.73 -6.96 3.77
CA SER A 192 -13.74 -6.92 2.70
C SER A 192 -14.31 -6.30 1.40
N PRO A 193 -13.52 -5.51 0.66
CA PRO A 193 -13.95 -4.79 -0.55
C PRO A 193 -14.14 -5.67 -1.80
N GLU A 194 -13.87 -6.98 -1.74
CA GLU A 194 -13.86 -7.89 -2.91
C GLU A 194 -15.23 -8.09 -3.60
N ARG A 195 -16.31 -7.43 -3.16
CA ARG A 195 -17.66 -7.59 -3.74
C ARG A 195 -18.43 -6.28 -4.04
N ALA A 196 -17.81 -5.11 -3.91
CA ALA A 196 -18.54 -3.85 -4.08
C ALA A 196 -18.89 -3.54 -5.56
N VAL A 197 -20.18 -3.23 -5.81
CA VAL A 197 -20.69 -2.82 -7.14
C VAL A 197 -21.17 -1.37 -7.06
N ALA A 198 -20.63 -0.52 -7.93
CA ALA A 198 -20.95 0.90 -8.05
C ALA A 198 -21.65 1.23 -9.37
N GLN A 199 -22.51 2.24 -9.35
CA GLN A 199 -23.17 2.74 -10.56
C GLN A 199 -23.09 4.26 -10.65
N ALA A 200 -22.85 4.76 -11.86
CA ALA A 200 -22.72 6.19 -12.16
C ALA A 200 -23.78 6.63 -13.17
N SER A 201 -24.61 7.61 -12.82
CA SER A 201 -25.62 8.16 -13.72
C SER A 201 -25.27 9.60 -14.13
N SER A 202 -25.65 10.01 -15.35
CA SER A 202 -25.47 11.38 -15.81
C SER A 202 -26.69 11.86 -16.61
N SER A 203 -27.11 13.11 -16.38
CA SER A 203 -28.04 13.82 -17.24
C SER A 203 -27.28 14.68 -18.27
N ARG A 204 -27.36 14.26 -19.54
CA ARG A 204 -27.04 14.98 -20.79
C ARG A 204 -25.56 15.25 -21.18
N GLY A 205 -25.24 14.83 -22.42
CA GLY A 205 -24.28 15.45 -23.37
C GLY A 205 -22.80 15.53 -22.98
N ALA A 206 -22.45 16.43 -22.06
CA ALA A 206 -21.07 16.73 -21.63
C ALA A 206 -20.51 15.69 -20.64
N GLY A 207 -21.37 14.85 -20.06
CA GLY A 207 -21.01 13.92 -19.00
C GLY A 207 -20.17 12.71 -19.42
N LYS A 208 -20.06 12.36 -20.72
CA LYS A 208 -19.47 11.06 -21.12
C LYS A 208 -18.00 10.89 -20.72
N HIS A 209 -17.17 11.92 -20.91
CA HIS A 209 -15.75 11.88 -20.51
C HIS A 209 -15.58 11.83 -18.99
N VAL A 210 -16.43 12.55 -18.26
CA VAL A 210 -16.43 12.57 -16.79
C VAL A 210 -16.91 11.22 -16.24
N VAL A 211 -18.02 10.67 -16.76
CA VAL A 211 -18.52 9.33 -16.42
C VAL A 211 -17.48 8.25 -16.70
N THR A 212 -16.76 8.34 -17.82
CA THR A 212 -15.66 7.41 -18.13
C THR A 212 -14.53 7.53 -17.10
N GLY A 213 -14.19 8.76 -16.69
CA GLY A 213 -13.24 9.02 -15.62
C GLY A 213 -13.68 8.41 -14.28
N VAL A 214 -14.94 8.62 -13.90
CA VAL A 214 -15.56 8.04 -12.69
C VAL A 214 -15.43 6.51 -12.69
N VAL A 215 -15.89 5.86 -13.76
CA VAL A 215 -15.82 4.39 -13.87
C VAL A 215 -14.37 3.90 -13.83
N LYS A 216 -13.45 4.59 -14.50
CA LYS A 216 -12.03 4.22 -14.51
C LYS A 216 -11.41 4.34 -13.11
N GLY A 217 -11.69 5.41 -12.38
CA GLY A 217 -11.21 5.60 -11.01
C GLY A 217 -11.69 4.48 -10.10
N LEU A 218 -13.00 4.23 -10.09
CA LEU A 218 -13.61 3.14 -9.31
C LEU A 218 -13.01 1.76 -9.63
N ASN A 219 -12.87 1.42 -10.91
CA ASN A 219 -12.28 0.15 -11.32
C ASN A 219 -10.80 0.02 -10.89
N GLN A 220 -10.03 1.12 -10.87
CA GLN A 220 -8.65 1.12 -10.35
C GLN A 220 -8.58 0.83 -8.85
N PHE A 221 -9.67 1.08 -8.13
CA PHE A 221 -9.85 0.76 -6.71
C PHE A 221 -10.42 -0.65 -6.49
N GLY A 222 -10.60 -1.44 -7.55
CA GLY A 222 -11.18 -2.79 -7.46
C GLY A 222 -12.70 -2.78 -7.30
N ILE A 223 -13.35 -1.63 -7.43
CA ILE A 223 -14.82 -1.50 -7.33
C ILE A 223 -15.41 -1.67 -8.73
N GLN A 224 -16.32 -2.62 -8.90
CA GLN A 224 -16.96 -2.84 -10.20
C GLN A 224 -17.94 -1.70 -10.48
N ALA A 225 -17.60 -0.79 -11.41
CA ALA A 225 -18.44 0.36 -11.74
C ALA A 225 -19.12 0.24 -13.12
N LYS A 226 -20.42 0.56 -13.20
CA LYS A 226 -21.16 0.65 -14.47
C LYS A 226 -21.88 1.99 -14.62
N ALA A 227 -21.83 2.57 -15.81
CA ALA A 227 -22.64 3.73 -16.14
C ALA A 227 -24.13 3.34 -16.34
N GLY A 228 -25.06 4.03 -15.70
CA GLY A 228 -26.51 3.77 -15.77
C GLY A 228 -27.31 4.54 -14.72
N LEU A 229 -28.64 4.44 -14.75
CA LEU A 229 -29.51 4.97 -13.69
C LEU A 229 -29.19 4.28 -12.36
N ALA A 230 -29.16 5.04 -11.27
CA ALA A 230 -28.86 4.51 -9.94
C ALA A 230 -29.85 3.40 -9.57
N SER A 231 -29.33 2.20 -9.32
CA SER A 231 -30.11 1.08 -8.78
C SER A 231 -30.03 1.08 -7.26
N GLU A 232 -31.16 0.79 -6.58
CA GLU A 232 -31.25 0.60 -5.12
C GLU A 232 -30.36 -0.55 -4.57
N LYS A 233 -29.65 -1.28 -5.44
CA LYS A 233 -28.75 -2.39 -5.08
C LYS A 233 -27.25 -2.03 -5.13
N ALA A 234 -26.88 -0.82 -5.52
CA ALA A 234 -25.48 -0.39 -5.54
C ALA A 234 -24.99 -0.10 -4.12
N ASP A 235 -23.74 -0.45 -3.79
CA ASP A 235 -23.15 -0.10 -2.50
C ASP A 235 -22.68 1.37 -2.47
N ILE A 236 -22.26 1.91 -3.63
CA ILE A 236 -21.88 3.31 -3.81
C ILE A 236 -22.60 3.88 -5.03
N ILE A 237 -23.24 5.04 -4.84
CA ILE A 237 -23.90 5.80 -5.91
C ILE A 237 -23.06 7.06 -6.16
N VAL A 238 -22.66 7.26 -7.42
CA VAL A 238 -21.94 8.47 -7.84
C VAL A 238 -22.87 9.35 -8.69
N GLU A 239 -23.09 10.57 -8.21
CA GLU A 239 -23.84 11.61 -8.90
C GLU A 239 -22.88 12.70 -9.36
N GLY A 240 -23.08 13.19 -10.58
CA GLY A 240 -22.22 14.21 -11.14
C GLY A 240 -22.96 15.19 -12.05
N GLU A 241 -22.67 16.47 -11.88
CA GLU A 241 -23.11 17.54 -12.78
C GLU A 241 -21.88 18.15 -13.45
N VAL A 242 -21.98 18.44 -14.74
CA VAL A 242 -20.88 18.99 -15.55
C VAL A 242 -21.34 20.26 -16.23
N GLU A 243 -20.69 21.37 -15.92
CA GLU A 243 -20.95 22.66 -16.52
C GLU A 243 -19.75 23.11 -17.35
N THR A 244 -19.98 23.66 -18.54
CA THR A 244 -18.91 24.22 -19.37
C THR A 244 -19.23 25.64 -19.77
N ASN A 245 -18.34 26.58 -19.43
CA ASN A 245 -18.50 27.99 -19.71
C ASN A 245 -17.31 28.54 -20.51
N PRO A 246 -17.55 29.42 -21.49
CA PRO A 246 -16.48 30.15 -22.15
C PRO A 246 -15.87 31.18 -21.19
N PHE A 247 -14.60 31.52 -21.38
CA PHE A 247 -13.99 32.68 -20.72
C PHE A 247 -12.98 33.37 -21.65
N GLN A 248 -12.60 34.61 -21.31
CA GLN A 248 -11.61 35.36 -22.08
C GLN A 248 -10.20 35.11 -21.53
N GLY A 249 -9.27 34.77 -22.42
CA GLY A 249 -7.85 34.66 -22.09
C GLY A 249 -7.05 35.87 -22.57
N SER A 250 -5.74 35.83 -22.41
CA SER A 250 -4.83 36.91 -22.82
C SER A 250 -4.65 37.05 -24.33
N ASP A 251 -4.86 35.98 -25.10
CA ASP A 251 -4.77 35.97 -26.56
C ASP A 251 -6.17 35.81 -27.19
N ALA A 252 -6.62 36.82 -27.93
CA ALA A 252 -7.94 36.86 -28.59
C ALA A 252 -8.12 35.79 -29.68
N ARG A 253 -7.03 35.20 -30.19
CA ARG A 253 -7.06 34.11 -31.17
C ARG A 253 -7.44 32.77 -30.54
N ILE A 254 -7.29 32.64 -29.22
CA ILE A 254 -7.57 31.41 -28.49
C ILE A 254 -8.98 31.48 -27.90
N LYS A 255 -9.81 30.50 -28.23
CA LYS A 255 -11.09 30.26 -27.59
C LYS A 255 -10.88 29.37 -26.38
N TRP A 256 -11.33 29.83 -25.22
CA TRP A 256 -11.13 29.12 -23.96
C TRP A 256 -12.42 28.54 -23.42
N ALA A 257 -12.35 27.29 -22.98
CA ALA A 257 -13.41 26.61 -22.26
C ALA A 257 -12.95 26.31 -20.83
N ARG A 258 -13.84 26.56 -19.86
CA ARG A 258 -13.71 26.10 -18.48
C ARG A 258 -14.80 25.08 -18.24
N THR A 259 -14.42 23.87 -17.87
CA THR A 259 -15.38 22.83 -17.48
C THR A 259 -15.20 22.53 -16.01
N THR A 260 -16.31 22.53 -15.27
CA THR A 260 -16.36 22.13 -13.86
C THR A 260 -17.26 20.92 -13.71
N ALA A 261 -16.80 19.90 -13.00
CA ALA A 261 -17.61 18.79 -12.54
C ALA A 261 -17.82 18.90 -11.03
N THR A 262 -19.08 18.84 -10.60
CA THR A 262 -19.47 18.67 -9.20
C THR A 262 -19.84 17.22 -9.01
N ILE A 263 -19.11 16.50 -8.16
CA ILE A 263 -19.31 15.06 -7.93
C ILE A 263 -19.68 14.82 -6.48
N ALA A 264 -20.72 14.02 -6.25
CA ALA A 264 -21.13 13.56 -4.94
C ALA A 264 -21.11 12.02 -4.91
N LEU A 265 -20.54 11.45 -3.85
CA LEU A 265 -20.58 10.01 -3.60
C LEU A 265 -21.49 9.75 -2.40
N ARG A 266 -22.40 8.81 -2.59
CA ARG A 266 -23.39 8.40 -1.60
C ARG A 266 -23.22 6.92 -1.26
N ASP A 267 -23.46 6.61 0.00
CA ASP A 267 -23.70 5.24 0.42
C ASP A 267 -25.05 4.79 -0.13
N GLY A 268 -25.08 3.69 -0.89
CA GLY A 268 -26.30 3.24 -1.56
C GLY A 268 -27.34 2.60 -0.64
N ARG A 269 -26.98 2.23 0.60
CA ARG A 269 -27.93 1.72 1.61
C ARG A 269 -28.61 2.84 2.36
N THR A 270 -27.86 3.86 2.73
CA THR A 270 -28.35 4.96 3.58
C THR A 270 -28.72 6.22 2.79
N SER A 271 -28.35 6.29 1.51
CA SER A 271 -28.45 7.47 0.64
C SER A 271 -27.70 8.71 1.14
N LYS A 272 -26.89 8.56 2.20
CA LYS A 272 -26.12 9.66 2.79
C LYS A 272 -24.92 9.98 1.90
N ILE A 273 -24.73 11.27 1.60
CA ILE A 273 -23.51 11.76 0.95
C ILE A 273 -22.38 11.68 1.98
N PHE A 274 -21.30 10.98 1.65
CA PHE A 274 -20.12 10.91 2.50
C PHE A 274 -18.97 11.80 2.00
N THR A 275 -18.97 12.17 0.72
CA THR A 275 -18.04 13.14 0.16
C THR A 275 -18.66 13.84 -1.06
N GLN A 276 -18.30 15.11 -1.23
CA GLN A 276 -18.67 15.92 -2.38
C GLN A 276 -17.52 16.87 -2.70
N PHE A 277 -17.16 16.96 -3.97
CA PHE A 277 -16.04 17.79 -4.41
C PHE A 277 -16.28 18.35 -5.81
N ASN A 278 -15.56 19.43 -6.11
CA ASN A 278 -15.58 20.10 -7.41
C ASN A 278 -14.22 19.95 -8.08
N VAL A 279 -14.21 19.61 -9.36
CA VAL A 279 -13.00 19.56 -10.18
C VAL A 279 -13.18 20.49 -11.36
N THR A 280 -12.17 21.31 -11.65
CA THR A 280 -12.21 22.24 -12.79
C THR A 280 -11.01 22.02 -13.71
N ASP A 281 -11.26 22.11 -15.01
CA ASP A 281 -10.22 22.19 -16.03
C ASP A 281 -10.47 23.35 -17.00
N LYS A 282 -9.39 23.91 -17.55
CA LYS A 282 -9.42 25.03 -18.49
C LYS A 282 -8.53 24.69 -19.68
N GLN A 283 -9.08 24.76 -20.89
CA GLN A 283 -8.32 24.50 -22.11
C GLN A 283 -8.57 25.60 -23.13
N GLY A 284 -7.55 25.85 -23.96
CA GLY A 284 -7.58 26.79 -25.07
C GLY A 284 -7.37 26.08 -26.40
N SER A 285 -8.05 26.54 -27.44
CA SER A 285 -7.85 26.10 -28.82
C SER A 285 -8.23 27.22 -29.80
N GLY A 286 -7.84 27.10 -31.07
CA GLY A 286 -8.33 28.00 -32.13
C GLY A 286 -9.84 27.86 -32.38
N ASP A 287 -10.41 26.72 -31.99
CA ASP A 287 -11.85 26.41 -32.07
C ASP A 287 -12.43 26.14 -30.67
N TYR A 288 -13.60 26.69 -30.37
CA TYR A 288 -14.21 26.56 -29.05
C TYR A 288 -14.66 25.12 -28.73
N ASN A 289 -15.21 24.39 -29.71
CA ASN A 289 -15.65 23.01 -29.47
C ASN A 289 -14.47 22.09 -29.17
N GLU A 290 -13.32 22.31 -29.83
CA GLU A 290 -12.08 21.60 -29.52
C GLU A 290 -11.56 21.95 -28.11
N ALA A 291 -11.66 23.22 -27.69
CA ALA A 291 -11.32 23.61 -26.31
C ALA A 291 -12.21 22.89 -25.29
N VAL A 292 -13.52 22.81 -25.54
CA VAL A 292 -14.50 22.06 -24.72
C VAL A 292 -14.16 20.57 -24.64
N ARG A 293 -13.83 19.94 -25.78
CA ARG A 293 -13.48 18.51 -25.82
C ARG A 293 -12.22 18.22 -25.01
N ARG A 294 -11.19 19.07 -25.14
CA ARG A 294 -9.95 18.95 -24.36
C ARG A 294 -10.22 19.13 -22.87
N SER A 295 -10.99 20.16 -22.48
CA SER A 295 -11.26 20.42 -21.07
C SER A 295 -12.04 19.29 -20.43
N GLN A 296 -13.04 18.74 -21.12
CA GLN A 296 -13.80 17.57 -20.64
C GLN A 296 -12.93 16.30 -20.53
N THR A 297 -11.99 16.09 -21.45
CA THR A 297 -11.08 14.93 -21.43
C THR A 297 -10.14 14.98 -20.24
N GLU A 298 -9.47 16.12 -20.02
CA GLU A 298 -8.57 16.30 -18.88
C GLU A 298 -9.34 16.33 -17.55
N LEU A 299 -10.53 16.94 -17.54
CA LEU A 299 -11.42 16.91 -16.37
C LEU A 299 -11.76 15.46 -15.98
N GLY A 300 -12.06 14.58 -16.94
CA GLY A 300 -12.33 13.17 -16.65
C GLY A 300 -11.15 12.46 -15.96
N LYS A 301 -9.91 12.76 -16.36
CA LYS A 301 -8.71 12.22 -15.69
C LYS A 301 -8.57 12.75 -14.26
N LYS A 302 -8.80 14.04 -14.05
CA LYS A 302 -8.74 14.68 -12.73
C LYS A 302 -9.83 14.15 -11.80
N VAL A 303 -11.05 13.97 -12.29
CA VAL A 303 -12.16 13.37 -11.54
C VAL A 303 -11.82 11.94 -11.13
N ALA A 304 -11.24 11.13 -12.03
CA ALA A 304 -10.77 9.79 -11.67
C ALA A 304 -9.77 9.82 -10.51
N ALA A 305 -8.78 10.73 -10.57
CA ALA A 305 -7.78 10.88 -9.52
C ALA A 305 -8.38 11.36 -8.17
N GLN A 306 -9.38 12.25 -8.20
CA GLN A 306 -10.02 12.73 -6.97
C GLN A 306 -10.89 11.64 -6.34
N ILE A 307 -11.72 10.93 -7.12
CA ILE A 307 -12.56 9.82 -6.64
C ILE A 307 -11.73 8.78 -5.90
N ASN A 308 -10.57 8.46 -6.46
CA ASN A 308 -9.60 7.55 -5.87
C ASN A 308 -9.15 7.99 -4.47
N SER A 309 -8.86 9.28 -4.28
CA SER A 309 -8.48 9.83 -2.97
C SER A 309 -9.62 9.79 -1.96
N GLU A 310 -10.82 10.16 -2.38
CA GLU A 310 -11.98 10.28 -1.49
C GLU A 310 -12.52 8.92 -1.04
N ILE A 311 -12.48 7.91 -1.92
CA ILE A 311 -12.91 6.55 -1.60
C ILE A 311 -11.93 5.88 -0.62
N ALA A 312 -10.63 6.11 -0.78
CA ALA A 312 -9.64 5.65 0.19
C ALA A 312 -9.98 6.17 1.59
N ALA A 313 -10.21 7.49 1.70
CA ALA A 313 -10.56 8.13 2.97
C ALA A 313 -11.90 7.63 3.56
N TYR A 314 -12.89 7.29 2.73
CA TYR A 314 -14.17 6.76 3.23
C TYR A 314 -14.02 5.38 3.89
N PHE A 315 -13.27 4.47 3.27
CA PHE A 315 -13.07 3.12 3.81
C PHE A 315 -12.10 3.06 5.00
N GLU A 316 -11.24 4.07 5.16
CA GLU A 316 -10.35 4.19 6.34
C GLU A 316 -11.07 4.68 7.61
N ASN A 317 -12.26 5.30 7.48
CA ASN A 317 -13.00 5.93 8.57
C ASN A 317 -14.32 5.22 8.94
N GLN A 318 -14.51 3.98 8.45
CA GLN A 318 -15.64 3.10 8.77
C GLN A 318 -15.18 1.97 9.69
#